data_AF-A0A6P0K1X6-F1
#
_entry.id   AF-A0A6P0K1X6-F1
#
_cell.length_a   1.000
_cell.length_b   1.000
_cell.length_c   1.000
_cell.angle_alpha   90.00
_cell.angle_beta   90.00
_cell.angle_gamma   90.00
#
_symmetry.space_group_name_H-M   'P 1'
#
loop_
_entity.id
_entity.type
_entity.pdbx_description
1 polymer ?
#
loop_
_entity_poly.entity_id
_entity_poly.type
_entity_poly.pdbx_seq_one_letter_code
_entity_poly.pdbx_strand_id
1 'polypeptide(L)'
;MLKTIQLVKTPSVEHMIKLWEQRYSPELFLKYSLRDPMICTELLRASSPAGRALTASKLRHNIINLRCELAGIKAISLYSYIPNIVNLLEAKQLTKSSYQIYLKILEVYQKQAPPAALIEEKLSTLACGLMVNYKGALGKFKVEELAEVLEPLLLEFQQQHQDAKDRRTLGFLTTQLNFANSLLLNKLTSLEKMLIYPYFKFVEEQAALPWQRVCAAAARHEIGSPSLTLVEEMLPVSNLIAQIVYSQLVKKLPNYHSCRGSLRDVEVAHSINRDLNMWLSYLWLCILEESLTPFKEELLILCLMVLTSVGVKWELISTWIKLLSAEVLSRATPNQRLIIEPYLTGIERLFFEKRMHLDADL
;
A
#
# COMPACT_ATOMS: atom_id res chain seq x y z
N MET A 1 7.68 8.02 -8.44
CA MET A 1 9.02 7.44 -8.16
C MET A 1 9.36 7.75 -6.72
N LEU A 2 9.99 6.85 -5.96
CA LEU A 2 10.34 7.11 -4.56
C LEU A 2 11.31 8.30 -4.52
N LYS A 3 10.98 9.30 -3.69
CA LYS A 3 11.75 10.51 -3.49
C LYS A 3 11.97 10.63 -1.98
N THR A 4 13.20 10.89 -1.57
CA THR A 4 13.48 11.29 -0.18
C THR A 4 12.76 12.60 0.08
N ILE A 5 11.91 12.60 1.11
CA ILE A 5 11.12 13.77 1.49
C ILE A 5 11.30 13.96 3.00
N GLN A 6 11.84 15.13 3.36
CA GLN A 6 11.90 15.52 4.76
C GLN A 6 10.51 15.98 5.21
N LEU A 7 9.99 15.33 6.25
CA LEU A 7 8.74 15.71 6.88
C LEU A 7 9.02 16.84 7.87
N VAL A 8 8.47 18.02 7.60
CA VAL A 8 8.51 19.16 8.53
C VAL A 8 7.52 18.89 9.66
N LYS A 9 7.93 19.10 10.91
CA LYS A 9 7.05 18.94 12.07
C LYS A 9 6.06 20.10 12.16
N THR A 10 4.90 19.93 11.55
CA THR A 10 3.74 20.83 11.72
C THR A 10 2.54 20.01 12.20
N PRO A 11 1.56 20.63 12.87
CA PRO A 11 0.35 19.92 13.30
C PRO A 11 -0.39 19.20 12.16
N SER A 12 -0.48 19.83 10.98
CA SER A 12 -1.10 19.24 9.78
C SER A 12 -0.36 17.99 9.30
N VAL A 13 0.98 18.03 9.28
CA VAL A 13 1.81 16.87 8.90
C VAL A 13 1.65 15.74 9.91
N GLU A 14 1.73 16.05 11.21
CA GLU A 14 1.55 15.06 12.29
C GLU A 14 0.15 14.43 12.26
N HIS A 15 -0.88 15.20 11.93
CA HIS A 15 -2.23 14.68 11.77
C HIS A 15 -2.32 13.73 10.57
N MET A 16 -1.77 14.11 9.43
CA MET A 16 -1.73 13.26 8.23
C MET A 16 -0.95 11.96 8.44
N ILE A 17 0.17 12.00 9.17
CA ILE A 17 0.92 10.79 9.56
C ILE A 17 0.04 9.85 10.36
N LYS A 18 -0.68 10.36 11.37
CA LYS A 18 -1.59 9.55 12.19
C LYS A 18 -2.72 8.93 11.37
N LEU A 19 -3.29 9.68 10.41
CA LEU A 19 -4.30 9.13 9.51
C LEU A 19 -3.72 8.02 8.62
N TRP A 20 -2.47 8.16 8.18
CA TRP A 20 -1.78 7.10 7.45
C TRP A 20 -1.57 5.86 8.33
N GLU A 21 -1.11 6.02 9.57
CA GLU A 21 -0.96 4.92 10.54
C GLU A 21 -2.29 4.18 10.79
N GLN A 22 -3.41 4.92 10.88
CA GLN A 22 -4.73 4.34 11.08
C GLN A 22 -5.15 3.38 9.95
N ARG A 23 -4.68 3.60 8.71
CA ARG A 23 -4.95 2.68 7.57
C ARG A 23 -4.38 1.27 7.81
N TYR A 24 -3.39 1.14 8.67
CA TYR A 24 -2.74 -0.12 9.01
C TYR A 24 -3.09 -0.62 10.41
N SER A 25 -4.01 0.05 11.12
CA SER A 25 -4.37 -0.34 12.48
C SER A 25 -5.04 -1.72 12.49
N PRO A 26 -4.51 -2.70 13.26
CA PRO A 26 -5.16 -4.00 13.45
C PRO A 26 -6.55 -3.88 14.09
N GLU A 27 -6.86 -2.74 14.72
CA GLU A 27 -8.12 -2.48 15.42
C GLU A 27 -9.34 -2.56 14.50
N LEU A 28 -9.16 -2.32 13.19
CA LEU A 28 -10.21 -2.51 12.19
C LEU A 28 -10.69 -3.97 12.11
N PHE A 29 -9.80 -4.93 12.34
CA PHE A 29 -10.14 -6.36 12.37
C PHE A 29 -10.85 -6.76 13.67
N LEU A 30 -10.62 -6.04 14.77
CA LEU A 30 -11.27 -6.30 16.06
C LEU A 30 -12.76 -5.94 16.04
N LYS A 31 -13.15 -4.93 15.26
CA LYS A 31 -14.52 -4.43 15.17
C LYS A 31 -15.54 -5.49 14.74
N TYR A 32 -15.08 -6.57 14.11
CA TYR A 32 -15.93 -7.62 13.55
C TYR A 32 -15.71 -9.01 14.16
N SER A 33 -14.68 -9.25 15.00
CA SER A 33 -14.20 -10.63 15.19
C SER A 33 -13.83 -11.10 16.60
N LEU A 34 -13.98 -10.33 17.67
CA LEU A 34 -13.62 -10.83 19.01
C LEU A 34 -14.77 -10.72 20.02
N ARG A 35 -15.62 -11.75 20.05
CA ARG A 35 -16.52 -12.03 21.18
C ARG A 35 -15.99 -13.13 22.11
N ASP A 36 -14.94 -13.83 21.69
CA ASP A 36 -14.37 -14.97 22.42
C ASP A 36 -13.16 -14.53 23.27
N PRO A 37 -13.25 -14.62 24.62
CA PRO A 37 -12.14 -14.31 25.53
C PRO A 37 -10.86 -15.14 25.27
N MET A 38 -10.97 -16.37 24.75
CA MET A 38 -9.81 -17.19 24.43
C MET A 38 -8.99 -16.55 23.29
N ILE A 39 -9.66 -16.15 22.21
CA ILE A 39 -9.00 -15.50 21.06
C ILE A 39 -8.37 -14.17 21.48
N CYS A 40 -9.05 -13.40 22.35
CA CYS A 40 -8.50 -12.17 22.93
C CYS A 40 -7.22 -12.42 23.73
N THR A 41 -7.20 -13.49 24.53
CA THR A 41 -6.03 -13.89 25.32
C THR A 41 -4.85 -14.26 24.40
N GLU A 42 -5.11 -15.07 23.37
CA GLU A 42 -4.09 -15.47 22.40
C GLU A 42 -3.55 -14.28 21.61
N LEU A 43 -4.42 -13.35 21.21
CA LEU A 43 -4.01 -12.14 20.50
C LEU A 43 -3.12 -11.26 21.37
N LEU A 44 -3.48 -11.05 22.64
CA LEU A 44 -2.65 -10.30 23.59
C LEU A 44 -1.29 -10.97 23.78
N ARG A 45 -1.25 -12.30 23.95
CA ARG A 45 0.01 -13.06 24.02
C ARG A 45 0.84 -12.93 22.75
N ALA A 46 0.22 -13.04 21.58
CA ALA A 46 0.90 -12.88 20.30
C ALA A 46 1.44 -11.45 20.09
N SER A 47 0.73 -10.44 20.61
CA SER A 47 1.14 -9.04 20.52
C SER A 47 2.30 -8.67 21.45
N SER A 48 2.51 -9.42 22.54
CA SER A 48 3.58 -9.18 23.52
C SER A 48 4.99 -9.22 22.90
N PRO A 49 6.02 -8.67 23.56
CA PRO A 49 7.40 -8.75 23.06
C PRO A 49 7.84 -10.19 22.76
N ALA A 50 7.51 -11.13 23.66
CA ALA A 50 7.81 -12.56 23.46
C ALA A 50 7.01 -13.16 22.30
N GLY A 51 5.73 -12.79 22.14
CA GLY A 51 4.89 -13.23 21.04
C GLY A 51 5.38 -12.72 19.68
N ARG A 52 5.80 -11.45 19.60
CA ARG A 52 6.40 -10.87 18.39
C ARG A 52 7.74 -11.52 18.06
N ALA A 53 8.58 -11.80 19.07
CA ALA A 53 9.82 -12.54 18.87
C ALA A 53 9.57 -13.96 18.36
N LEU A 54 8.56 -14.66 18.90
CA LEU A 54 8.15 -15.97 18.41
C LEU A 54 7.69 -15.91 16.94
N THR A 55 6.84 -14.94 16.61
CA THR A 55 6.38 -14.71 15.22
C THR A 55 7.57 -14.46 14.28
N ALA A 56 8.52 -13.60 14.68
CA ALA A 56 9.73 -13.34 13.92
C ALA A 56 10.61 -14.58 13.77
N SER A 57 10.73 -15.42 14.80
CA SER A 57 11.51 -16.66 14.75
C SER A 57 10.95 -17.69 13.74
N LYS A 58 9.62 -17.72 13.57
CA LYS A 58 8.96 -18.53 12.52
C LYS A 58 9.32 -18.06 11.11
N LEU A 59 9.72 -16.80 10.98
CA LEU A 59 10.21 -16.17 9.76
C LEU A 59 11.74 -15.97 9.82
N ARG A 60 12.50 -16.94 10.33
CA ARG A 60 13.98 -16.88 10.35
C ARG A 60 14.60 -16.65 8.96
N HIS A 61 15.84 -16.17 8.94
CA HIS A 61 16.63 -15.86 7.73
C HIS A 61 16.44 -16.84 6.56
N ASN A 62 16.64 -18.15 6.78
CA ASN A 62 16.52 -19.15 5.70
C ASN A 62 15.11 -19.21 5.09
N ILE A 63 14.07 -18.98 5.88
CA ILE A 63 12.69 -18.97 5.39
C ILE A 63 12.46 -17.71 4.56
N ILE A 64 12.88 -16.55 5.03
CA ILE A 64 12.75 -15.30 4.26
C ILE A 64 13.50 -15.40 2.95
N ASN A 65 14.76 -15.85 2.98
CA ASN A 65 15.57 -15.98 1.77
C ASN A 65 14.88 -16.89 0.75
N LEU A 66 14.47 -18.09 1.17
CA LEU A 66 13.77 -19.03 0.31
C LEU A 66 12.44 -18.47 -0.24
N ARG A 67 11.66 -17.75 0.57
CA ARG A 67 10.39 -17.16 0.11
C ARG A 67 10.61 -15.99 -0.83
N CYS A 68 11.65 -15.18 -0.63
CA CYS A 68 12.03 -14.12 -1.56
C CYS A 68 12.51 -14.70 -2.89
N GLU A 69 13.31 -15.76 -2.88
CA GLU A 69 13.75 -16.45 -4.11
C GLU A 69 12.55 -17.01 -4.89
N LEU A 70 11.63 -17.70 -4.21
CA LEU A 70 10.41 -18.20 -4.83
C LEU A 70 9.52 -17.07 -5.36
N ALA A 71 9.44 -15.94 -4.64
CA ALA A 71 8.71 -14.76 -5.09
C ALA A 71 9.33 -14.14 -6.34
N GLY A 72 10.66 -14.06 -6.41
CA GLY A 72 11.40 -13.61 -7.58
C GLY A 72 11.13 -14.50 -8.79
N ILE A 73 11.19 -15.83 -8.63
CA ILE A 73 10.87 -16.80 -9.70
C ILE A 73 9.44 -16.61 -10.19
N LYS A 74 8.46 -16.46 -9.28
CA LYS A 74 7.06 -16.21 -9.63
C LYS A 74 6.90 -14.89 -10.39
N ALA A 75 7.58 -13.84 -9.97
CA ALA A 75 7.56 -12.56 -10.66
C ALA A 75 8.14 -12.70 -12.09
N ILE A 76 9.31 -13.31 -12.26
CA ILE A 76 9.90 -13.58 -13.59
C ILE A 76 8.92 -14.35 -14.47
N SER A 77 8.33 -15.42 -13.93
CA SER A 77 7.35 -16.22 -14.67
C SER A 77 6.14 -15.39 -15.11
N LEU A 78 5.63 -14.51 -14.23
CA LEU A 78 4.50 -13.65 -14.54
C LEU A 78 4.82 -12.63 -15.63
N TYR A 79 6.06 -12.17 -15.74
CA TYR A 79 6.49 -11.18 -16.73
C TYR A 79 7.20 -11.78 -17.95
N SER A 80 7.28 -13.11 -18.05
CA SER A 80 8.05 -13.82 -19.09
C SER A 80 7.65 -13.48 -20.52
N TYR A 81 6.42 -13.01 -20.75
CA TYR A 81 5.94 -12.56 -22.06
C TYR A 81 6.49 -11.20 -22.50
N ILE A 82 7.15 -10.46 -21.60
CA ILE A 82 7.75 -9.17 -21.93
C ILE A 82 9.27 -9.35 -21.98
N PRO A 83 9.88 -9.23 -23.17
CA PRO A 83 11.30 -9.47 -23.33
C PRO A 83 12.13 -8.44 -22.53
N ASN A 84 13.16 -8.92 -21.84
CA ASN A 84 14.18 -8.11 -21.17
C ASN A 84 13.67 -7.10 -20.12
N ILE A 85 12.55 -7.36 -19.41
CA ILE A 85 12.17 -6.51 -18.26
C ILE A 85 13.21 -6.59 -17.15
N VAL A 86 13.60 -7.82 -16.78
CA VAL A 86 14.58 -8.09 -15.74
C VAL A 86 15.47 -9.23 -16.20
N ASN A 87 16.78 -9.05 -16.20
CA ASN A 87 17.71 -10.15 -16.47
C ASN A 87 17.96 -11.01 -15.21
N LEU A 88 18.55 -12.19 -15.34
CA LEU A 88 18.74 -13.11 -14.22
C LEU A 88 19.58 -12.50 -13.08
N LEU A 89 20.58 -11.68 -13.40
CA LEU A 89 21.44 -11.03 -12.42
C LEU A 89 20.68 -9.98 -11.62
N GLU A 90 19.91 -9.13 -12.32
CA GLU A 90 19.00 -8.17 -11.72
C GLU A 90 18.00 -8.90 -10.82
N ALA A 91 17.32 -9.95 -11.31
CA ALA A 91 16.36 -10.72 -10.51
C ALA A 91 16.95 -11.30 -9.22
N LYS A 92 18.21 -11.74 -9.26
CA LYS A 92 18.93 -12.22 -8.08
C LYS A 92 19.24 -11.08 -7.10
N GLN A 93 19.61 -9.91 -7.62
CA GLN A 93 19.87 -8.73 -6.80
C GLN A 93 18.58 -8.19 -6.17
N LEU A 94 17.48 -8.15 -6.94
CA LEU A 94 16.12 -7.83 -6.48
C LEU A 94 15.69 -8.73 -5.33
N THR A 95 15.96 -10.03 -5.45
CA THR A 95 15.70 -11.03 -4.41
C THR A 95 16.49 -10.74 -3.14
N LYS A 96 17.78 -10.43 -3.27
CA LYS A 96 18.65 -10.08 -2.13
C LYS A 96 18.16 -8.82 -1.42
N SER A 97 17.76 -7.78 -2.15
CA SER A 97 17.23 -6.55 -1.59
C SER A 97 15.90 -6.79 -0.87
N SER A 98 14.99 -7.57 -1.46
CA SER A 98 13.74 -7.98 -0.79
C SER A 98 14.00 -8.73 0.52
N TYR A 99 14.97 -9.65 0.53
CA TYR A 99 15.36 -10.35 1.75
C TYR A 99 15.81 -9.38 2.86
N GLN A 100 16.66 -8.40 2.55
CA GLN A 100 17.09 -7.39 3.53
C GLN A 100 15.92 -6.54 4.03
N ILE A 101 15.01 -6.15 3.15
CA ILE A 101 13.80 -5.41 3.48
C ILE A 101 12.96 -6.18 4.51
N TYR A 102 12.72 -7.47 4.31
CA TYR A 102 11.94 -8.27 5.26
C TYR A 102 12.65 -8.47 6.61
N LEU A 103 13.98 -8.56 6.63
CA LEU A 103 14.72 -8.58 7.90
C LEU A 103 14.49 -7.29 8.69
N LYS A 104 14.59 -6.14 8.02
CA LYS A 104 14.32 -4.85 8.63
C LYS A 104 12.88 -4.68 9.09
N ILE A 105 11.92 -5.21 8.33
CA ILE A 105 10.52 -5.27 8.77
C ILE A 105 10.39 -6.06 10.08
N LEU A 106 11.05 -7.21 10.22
CA LEU A 106 10.98 -8.01 11.45
C LEU A 106 11.65 -7.32 12.65
N GLU A 107 12.73 -6.58 12.42
CA GLU A 107 13.36 -5.75 13.47
C GLU A 107 12.39 -4.68 13.98
N VAL A 108 11.78 -3.92 13.07
CA VAL A 108 10.80 -2.87 13.42
C VAL A 108 9.54 -3.47 14.05
N TYR A 109 9.04 -4.58 13.51
CA TYR A 109 7.91 -5.32 14.08
C TYR A 109 8.17 -5.72 15.53
N GLN A 110 9.35 -6.24 15.85
CA GLN A 110 9.66 -6.59 17.25
C GLN A 110 9.81 -5.34 18.13
N LYS A 111 10.47 -4.28 17.61
CA LYS A 111 10.67 -3.01 18.32
C LYS A 111 9.36 -2.31 18.68
N GLN A 112 8.34 -2.40 17.82
CA GLN A 112 7.03 -1.77 18.02
C GLN A 112 6.07 -2.62 18.88
N ALA A 113 6.57 -3.64 19.59
CA ALA A 113 5.79 -4.39 20.57
C ALA A 113 5.30 -3.47 21.72
N PRO A 114 4.10 -3.71 22.25
CA PRO A 114 3.66 -3.12 23.52
C PRO A 114 4.63 -3.46 24.66
N PRO A 115 4.73 -2.60 25.70
CA PRO A 115 5.42 -2.94 26.94
C PRO A 115 4.82 -4.21 27.57
N ALA A 116 5.66 -5.11 28.08
CA ALA A 116 5.21 -6.35 28.72
C ALA A 116 4.23 -6.09 29.87
N ALA A 117 4.50 -5.08 30.70
CA ALA A 117 3.62 -4.67 31.81
C ALA A 117 2.20 -4.30 31.35
N LEU A 118 2.06 -3.65 30.18
CA LEU A 118 0.75 -3.32 29.62
C LEU A 118 -0.02 -4.60 29.23
N ILE A 119 0.66 -5.59 28.66
CA ILE A 119 0.04 -6.86 28.29
C ILE A 119 -0.42 -7.64 29.52
N GLU A 120 0.41 -7.71 30.56
CA GLU A 120 0.06 -8.37 31.83
C GLU A 120 -1.17 -7.74 32.50
N GLU A 121 -1.26 -6.41 32.49
CA GLU A 121 -2.43 -5.66 32.97
C GLU A 121 -3.69 -6.06 32.19
N LYS A 122 -3.63 -6.09 30.85
CA LYS A 122 -4.78 -6.44 30.00
C LYS A 122 -5.20 -7.90 30.15
N LEU A 123 -4.23 -8.82 30.26
CA LEU A 123 -4.51 -10.24 30.50
C LEU A 123 -5.18 -10.46 31.87
N SER A 124 -4.71 -9.76 32.90
CA SER A 124 -5.31 -9.84 34.25
C SER A 124 -6.74 -9.29 34.24
N THR A 125 -6.97 -8.17 33.55
CA THR A 125 -8.31 -7.58 33.36
C THR A 125 -9.26 -8.58 32.70
N LEU A 126 -8.79 -9.27 31.66
CA LEU A 126 -9.58 -10.29 30.95
C LEU A 126 -9.89 -11.49 31.84
N ALA A 127 -8.93 -11.95 32.66
CA ALA A 127 -9.12 -13.04 33.60
C ALA A 127 -10.18 -12.73 34.67
N CYS A 128 -10.34 -11.46 35.04
CA CYS A 128 -11.40 -10.99 35.93
C CYS A 128 -12.78 -10.84 35.24
N GLY A 129 -12.91 -11.18 33.94
CA GLY A 129 -14.15 -11.07 33.19
C GLY A 129 -14.54 -9.64 32.82
N LEU A 130 -13.62 -8.68 32.93
CA LEU A 130 -13.87 -7.27 32.61
C LEU A 130 -13.64 -6.97 31.13
N MET A 131 -14.31 -5.92 30.64
CA MET A 131 -14.07 -5.43 29.28
C MET A 131 -12.67 -4.83 29.14
N VAL A 132 -11.91 -5.34 28.19
CA VAL A 132 -10.54 -4.91 27.90
C VAL A 132 -10.55 -3.84 26.81
N ASN A 133 -9.93 -2.70 27.09
CA ASN A 133 -9.56 -1.75 26.06
C ASN A 133 -8.24 -2.18 25.41
N TYR A 134 -8.30 -2.53 24.12
CA TYR A 134 -7.14 -2.99 23.34
C TYR A 134 -6.27 -1.87 22.78
N LYS A 135 -6.65 -0.60 22.97
CA LYS A 135 -5.91 0.55 22.45
C LYS A 135 -4.47 0.51 22.92
N GLY A 136 -3.55 0.42 21.95
CA GLY A 136 -2.11 0.30 22.19
C GLY A 136 -1.63 -1.05 22.70
N ALA A 137 -2.53 -1.95 23.12
CA ALA A 137 -2.20 -3.32 23.56
C ALA A 137 -1.87 -4.25 22.38
N LEU A 138 -2.21 -3.88 21.14
CA LEU A 138 -1.75 -4.59 19.93
C LEU A 138 -0.45 -4.02 19.36
N GLY A 139 0.07 -2.97 19.97
CA GLY A 139 1.24 -2.20 19.55
C GLY A 139 0.84 -1.01 18.69
N LYS A 140 1.77 -0.08 18.51
CA LYS A 140 1.58 1.11 17.69
C LYS A 140 2.36 0.92 16.40
N PHE A 141 1.65 0.70 15.30
CA PHE A 141 2.26 0.75 13.99
C PHE A 141 2.68 2.19 13.72
N LYS A 142 3.98 2.44 13.69
CA LYS A 142 4.53 3.76 13.39
C LYS A 142 5.10 3.76 11.99
N VAL A 143 4.42 4.49 11.10
CA VAL A 143 4.70 4.50 9.67
C VAL A 143 6.07 5.11 9.38
N GLU A 144 6.43 6.18 10.08
CA GLU A 144 7.70 6.89 9.90
C GLU A 144 8.90 6.03 10.29
N GLU A 145 8.83 5.34 11.44
CA GLU A 145 9.93 4.47 11.89
C GLU A 145 10.20 3.34 10.91
N LEU A 146 9.15 2.75 10.33
CA LEU A 146 9.33 1.71 9.31
C LEU A 146 9.87 2.31 8.01
N ALA A 147 9.36 3.47 7.61
CA ALA A 147 9.79 4.13 6.39
C ALA A 147 11.26 4.54 6.43
N GLU A 148 11.72 5.11 7.54
CA GLU A 148 13.11 5.54 7.75
C GLU A 148 14.09 4.37 7.57
N VAL A 149 13.75 3.19 8.07
CA VAL A 149 14.59 1.99 7.95
C VAL A 149 14.56 1.42 6.53
N LEU A 150 13.43 1.49 5.84
CA LEU A 150 13.25 0.90 4.52
C LEU A 150 13.67 1.82 3.36
N GLU A 151 13.62 3.14 3.55
CA GLU A 151 13.86 4.12 2.49
C GLU A 151 15.25 3.95 1.83
N PRO A 152 16.37 3.79 2.56
CA PRO A 152 17.67 3.58 1.92
C PRO A 152 17.71 2.32 1.04
N LEU A 153 17.07 1.23 1.48
CA LEU A 153 17.02 -0.03 0.74
C LEU A 153 16.17 0.11 -0.53
N LEU A 154 15.04 0.83 -0.45
CA LEU A 154 14.15 1.07 -1.59
C LEU A 154 14.73 2.09 -2.58
N LEU A 155 15.51 3.07 -2.10
CA LEU A 155 16.22 4.02 -2.96
C LEU A 155 17.40 3.39 -3.68
N GLU A 156 18.23 2.61 -2.97
CA GLU A 156 19.32 1.84 -3.58
C GLU A 156 18.76 0.93 -4.67
N PHE A 157 17.66 0.24 -4.35
CA PHE A 157 16.92 -0.55 -5.31
C PHE A 157 16.52 0.27 -6.54
N GLN A 158 15.89 1.43 -6.33
CA GLN A 158 15.40 2.25 -7.44
C GLN A 158 16.56 2.75 -8.31
N GLN A 159 17.67 3.18 -7.70
CA GLN A 159 18.86 3.65 -8.40
C GLN A 159 19.49 2.55 -9.25
N GLN A 160 19.64 1.33 -8.71
CA GLN A 160 20.15 0.17 -9.46
C GLN A 160 19.34 -0.15 -10.72
N HIS A 161 18.07 0.27 -10.77
CA HIS A 161 17.17 0.01 -11.89
C HIS A 161 16.75 1.29 -12.63
N GLN A 162 17.35 2.45 -12.29
CA GLN A 162 17.29 3.65 -13.14
C GLN A 162 18.22 3.49 -14.35
N ASP A 163 19.32 2.75 -14.20
CA ASP A 163 20.26 2.39 -15.27
C ASP A 163 19.69 1.33 -16.22
N ALA A 164 18.86 0.43 -15.69
CA ALA A 164 17.94 -0.35 -16.52
C ALA A 164 16.96 0.67 -17.13
N LYS A 165 17.15 1.02 -18.41
CA LYS A 165 16.35 2.02 -19.16
C LYS A 165 14.82 1.78 -19.16
N ASP A 166 14.35 0.75 -18.46
CA ASP A 166 12.99 0.29 -18.38
C ASP A 166 12.37 0.50 -16.99
N ARG A 167 11.49 1.52 -16.88
CA ARG A 167 10.74 1.82 -15.65
C ARG A 167 9.70 0.74 -15.28
N ARG A 168 9.47 -0.27 -16.14
CA ARG A 168 8.59 -1.43 -15.83
C ARG A 168 9.18 -2.32 -14.73
N THR A 169 10.47 -2.20 -14.43
CA THR A 169 11.15 -2.83 -13.27
C THR A 169 10.48 -2.51 -11.93
N LEU A 170 9.86 -1.33 -11.78
CA LEU A 170 9.07 -0.99 -10.57
C LEU A 170 7.82 -1.87 -10.42
N GLY A 171 7.17 -2.21 -11.53
CA GLY A 171 6.07 -3.18 -11.55
C GLY A 171 6.55 -4.55 -11.10
N PHE A 172 7.76 -4.95 -11.51
CA PHE A 172 8.37 -6.20 -11.06
C PHE A 172 8.64 -6.20 -9.55
N LEU A 173 9.23 -5.13 -8.99
CA LEU A 173 9.48 -5.01 -7.55
C LEU A 173 8.21 -5.24 -6.74
N THR A 174 7.19 -4.45 -7.04
CA THR A 174 5.94 -4.47 -6.28
C THR A 174 5.25 -5.83 -6.40
N THR A 175 5.32 -6.49 -7.57
CA THR A 175 4.86 -7.87 -7.74
C THR A 175 5.67 -8.87 -6.90
N GLN A 176 7.00 -8.73 -6.86
CA GLN A 176 7.85 -9.59 -6.05
C GLN A 176 7.56 -9.44 -4.55
N LEU A 177 7.40 -8.20 -4.06
CA LEU A 177 7.03 -7.92 -2.66
C LEU A 177 5.66 -8.54 -2.33
N ASN A 178 4.66 -8.39 -3.21
CA ASN A 178 3.36 -9.04 -3.03
C ASN A 178 3.49 -10.58 -2.91
N PHE A 179 4.22 -11.21 -3.82
CA PHE A 179 4.43 -12.67 -3.74
C PHE A 179 5.17 -13.08 -2.48
N ALA A 180 6.20 -12.33 -2.06
CA ALA A 180 6.93 -12.59 -0.84
C ALA A 180 6.02 -12.44 0.40
N ASN A 181 5.20 -11.39 0.46
CA ASN A 181 4.18 -11.18 1.49
C ASN A 181 3.26 -12.40 1.60
N SER A 182 2.64 -12.82 0.48
CA SER A 182 1.74 -13.98 0.45
C SER A 182 2.43 -15.26 0.94
N LEU A 183 3.65 -15.53 0.45
CA LEU A 183 4.41 -16.71 0.81
C LEU A 183 4.85 -16.73 2.28
N LEU A 184 5.21 -15.58 2.85
CA LEU A 184 5.62 -15.44 4.25
C LEU A 184 4.42 -15.54 5.19
N LEU A 185 3.32 -14.87 4.86
CA LEU A 185 2.09 -14.91 5.66
C LEU A 185 1.57 -16.34 5.77
N ASN A 186 1.69 -17.17 4.73
CA ASN A 186 1.27 -18.58 4.75
C ASN A 186 1.98 -19.45 5.81
N LYS A 187 3.03 -18.94 6.48
CA LYS A 187 3.70 -19.63 7.60
C LYS A 187 3.19 -19.25 8.99
N LEU A 188 2.26 -18.31 9.07
CA LEU A 188 1.82 -17.71 10.32
C LEU A 188 0.37 -18.09 10.63
N THR A 189 0.03 -18.07 11.92
CA THR A 189 -1.37 -18.23 12.38
C THR A 189 -2.19 -16.99 12.00
N SER A 190 -3.52 -17.08 12.07
CA SER A 190 -4.40 -15.94 11.77
C SER A 190 -4.13 -14.72 12.65
N LEU A 191 -3.81 -14.93 13.94
CA LEU A 191 -3.49 -13.84 14.87
C LEU A 191 -2.13 -13.20 14.58
N GLU A 192 -1.13 -14.03 14.26
CA GLU A 192 0.19 -13.54 13.83
C GLU A 192 0.10 -12.74 12.53
N LYS A 193 -0.67 -13.25 11.56
CA LYS A 193 -0.99 -12.55 10.31
C LYS A 193 -1.62 -11.19 10.60
N MET A 194 -2.61 -11.12 11.47
CA MET A 194 -3.28 -9.86 11.84
C MET A 194 -2.29 -8.81 12.36
N LEU A 195 -1.29 -9.22 13.15
CA LEU A 195 -0.32 -8.31 13.75
C LEU A 195 0.80 -7.88 12.80
N ILE A 196 1.28 -8.78 11.92
CA ILE A 196 2.41 -8.49 11.03
C ILE A 196 1.98 -7.92 9.67
N TYR A 197 0.77 -8.23 9.21
CA TYR A 197 0.24 -7.78 7.92
C TYR A 197 0.33 -6.26 7.72
N PRO A 198 0.10 -5.38 8.71
CA PRO A 198 0.34 -3.94 8.60
C PRO A 198 1.72 -3.57 8.01
N TYR A 199 2.77 -4.24 8.48
CA TYR A 199 4.16 -3.98 8.09
C TYR A 199 4.44 -4.49 6.67
N PHE A 200 3.91 -5.68 6.37
CA PHE A 200 4.01 -6.28 5.03
C PHE A 200 3.20 -5.51 4.00
N LYS A 201 2.03 -5.00 4.35
CA LYS A 201 1.24 -4.15 3.46
C LYS A 201 1.95 -2.83 3.20
N PHE A 202 2.54 -2.23 4.24
CA PHE A 202 3.20 -0.94 4.12
C PHE A 202 4.40 -0.97 3.17
N VAL A 203 5.22 -2.03 3.13
CA VAL A 203 6.38 -2.05 2.21
C VAL A 203 5.98 -1.95 0.73
N GLU A 204 4.88 -2.59 0.33
CA GLU A 204 4.35 -2.47 -1.02
C GLU A 204 3.86 -1.06 -1.30
N GLU A 205 3.14 -0.48 -0.34
CA GLU A 205 2.59 0.86 -0.45
C GLU A 205 3.69 1.94 -0.37
N GLN A 206 4.79 1.73 0.35
CA GLN A 206 5.94 2.63 0.37
C GLN A 206 6.63 2.66 -1.00
N ALA A 207 6.70 1.52 -1.69
CA ALA A 207 7.25 1.44 -3.03
C ALA A 207 6.34 2.05 -4.11
N ALA A 208 5.01 2.10 -3.89
CA ALA A 208 4.03 2.48 -4.89
C ALA A 208 3.37 3.86 -4.67
N LEU A 209 3.13 4.26 -3.42
CA LEU A 209 2.35 5.44 -3.05
C LEU A 209 3.25 6.63 -2.66
N PRO A 210 2.89 7.87 -3.04
CA PRO A 210 3.65 9.07 -2.67
C PRO A 210 3.31 9.54 -1.24
N TRP A 211 3.20 8.63 -0.26
CA TRP A 211 2.60 8.95 1.04
C TRP A 211 3.37 10.01 1.85
N GLN A 212 4.72 9.95 1.88
CA GLN A 212 5.54 10.99 2.54
C GLN A 212 5.30 12.36 1.91
N ARG A 213 5.10 12.41 0.58
CA ARG A 213 4.82 13.66 -0.13
C ARG A 213 3.44 14.20 0.19
N VAL A 214 2.44 13.31 0.30
CA VAL A 214 1.10 13.70 0.74
C VAL A 214 1.16 14.32 2.14
N CYS A 215 1.86 13.67 3.08
CA CYS A 215 2.08 14.23 4.42
C CYS A 215 2.83 15.56 4.36
N ALA A 216 3.92 15.67 3.59
CA ALA A 216 4.70 16.90 3.46
C ALA A 216 3.90 18.05 2.83
N ALA A 217 3.06 17.77 1.83
CA ALA A 217 2.22 18.77 1.17
C ALA A 217 1.20 19.39 2.13
N ALA A 218 0.75 18.64 3.14
CA ALA A 218 -0.13 19.16 4.19
C ALA A 218 0.51 20.27 5.03
N ALA A 219 1.85 20.39 5.05
CA ALA A 219 2.54 21.48 5.74
C ALA A 219 2.19 22.87 5.19
N ARG A 220 1.70 22.95 3.95
CA ARG A 220 1.28 24.19 3.28
C ARG A 220 -0.12 24.64 3.68
N HIS A 221 -0.84 23.81 4.43
CA HIS A 221 -2.24 24.04 4.78
C HIS A 221 -2.37 24.26 6.28
N GLU A 222 -3.06 25.32 6.65
CA GLU A 222 -3.50 25.54 8.03
C GLU A 222 -4.49 24.46 8.45
N ILE A 223 -4.51 24.13 9.74
CA ILE A 223 -5.50 23.19 10.28
C ILE A 223 -6.91 23.71 10.00
N GLY A 224 -7.77 22.83 9.48
CA GLY A 224 -9.14 23.20 9.13
C GLY A 224 -9.27 23.90 7.78
N SER A 225 -8.20 24.05 6.99
CA SER A 225 -8.34 24.51 5.61
C SER A 225 -9.27 23.55 4.83
N PRO A 226 -10.05 24.05 3.85
CA PRO A 226 -10.99 23.20 3.12
C PRO A 226 -10.31 22.01 2.42
N SER A 227 -9.15 22.23 1.80
CA SER A 227 -8.38 21.18 1.11
C SER A 227 -7.81 20.14 2.07
N LEU A 228 -7.29 20.57 3.22
CA LEU A 228 -6.75 19.66 4.22
C LEU A 228 -7.86 18.83 4.85
N THR A 229 -8.93 19.47 5.34
CA THR A 229 -10.11 18.80 5.92
C THR A 229 -10.68 17.76 4.97
N LEU A 230 -10.81 18.10 3.69
CA LEU A 230 -11.25 17.16 2.66
C LEU A 230 -10.36 15.91 2.59
N VAL A 231 -9.05 16.10 2.53
CA VAL A 231 -8.10 14.99 2.40
C VAL A 231 -8.07 14.16 3.68
N GLU A 232 -8.17 14.80 4.85
CA GLU A 232 -8.24 14.14 6.15
C GLU A 232 -9.47 13.21 6.26
N GLU A 233 -10.61 13.62 5.72
CA GLU A 233 -11.84 12.82 5.69
C GLU A 233 -11.78 11.69 4.65
N MET A 234 -11.23 11.95 3.47
CA MET A 234 -11.21 10.99 2.35
C MET A 234 -10.12 9.92 2.46
N LEU A 235 -9.00 10.25 3.12
CA LEU A 235 -7.86 9.35 3.22
C LEU A 235 -8.20 8.03 3.93
N PRO A 236 -8.84 8.01 5.13
CA PRO A 236 -9.18 6.76 5.82
C PRO A 236 -10.09 5.84 5.02
N VAL A 237 -10.95 6.40 4.15
CA VAL A 237 -11.90 5.64 3.33
C VAL A 237 -11.37 5.27 1.93
N SER A 238 -10.14 5.66 1.58
CA SER A 238 -9.57 5.42 0.24
C SER A 238 -9.51 3.94 -0.12
N ASN A 239 -9.16 3.06 0.82
CA ASN A 239 -9.13 1.62 0.56
C ASN A 239 -10.54 1.04 0.33
N LEU A 240 -11.56 1.56 1.01
CA LEU A 240 -12.95 1.15 0.78
C LEU A 240 -13.45 1.61 -0.60
N ILE A 241 -13.10 2.83 -1.01
CA ILE A 241 -13.38 3.34 -2.36
C ILE A 241 -12.76 2.40 -3.40
N ALA A 242 -11.48 2.05 -3.26
CA ALA A 242 -10.80 1.14 -4.19
C ALA A 242 -11.51 -0.23 -4.28
N GLN A 243 -11.90 -0.82 -3.16
CA GLN A 243 -12.60 -2.11 -3.12
C GLN A 243 -13.99 -2.07 -3.79
N ILE A 244 -14.74 -0.98 -3.58
CA ILE A 244 -16.05 -0.80 -4.21
C ILE A 244 -15.90 -0.63 -5.71
N VAL A 245 -14.97 0.21 -6.15
CA VAL A 245 -14.67 0.42 -7.58
C VAL A 245 -14.24 -0.89 -8.24
N TYR A 246 -13.33 -1.65 -7.63
CA TYR A 246 -12.93 -2.97 -8.10
C TYR A 246 -14.13 -3.93 -8.22
N SER A 247 -15.00 -3.98 -7.21
CA SER A 247 -16.20 -4.82 -7.25
C SER A 247 -17.15 -4.42 -8.38
N GLN A 248 -17.26 -3.13 -8.67
CA GLN A 248 -18.04 -2.62 -9.80
C GLN A 248 -17.38 -2.93 -11.15
N LEU A 249 -16.05 -2.90 -11.25
CA LEU A 249 -15.30 -3.31 -12.45
C LEU A 249 -15.55 -4.78 -12.79
N VAL A 250 -15.45 -5.68 -11.81
CA VAL A 250 -15.71 -7.12 -12.01
C VAL A 250 -17.14 -7.37 -12.51
N LYS A 251 -18.12 -6.57 -12.06
CA LYS A 251 -19.51 -6.65 -12.52
C LYS A 251 -19.70 -6.11 -13.94
N LYS A 252 -19.05 -4.98 -14.28
CA LYS A 252 -19.18 -4.34 -15.60
C LYS A 252 -18.42 -5.06 -16.70
N LEU A 253 -17.29 -5.69 -16.35
CA LEU A 253 -16.38 -6.34 -17.29
C LEU A 253 -16.12 -7.81 -16.89
N PRO A 254 -17.17 -8.66 -16.79
CA PRO A 254 -17.05 -9.99 -16.20
C PRO A 254 -16.14 -10.94 -16.99
N ASN A 255 -15.97 -10.70 -18.29
CA ASN A 255 -15.19 -11.54 -19.19
C ASN A 255 -13.81 -10.94 -19.51
N TYR A 256 -13.43 -9.84 -18.86
CA TYR A 256 -12.16 -9.18 -19.12
C TYR A 256 -10.97 -10.04 -18.69
N HIS A 257 -9.97 -10.11 -19.56
CA HIS A 257 -8.70 -10.77 -19.33
C HIS A 257 -7.56 -9.89 -19.85
N SER A 258 -6.50 -9.80 -19.05
CA SER A 258 -5.20 -9.22 -19.42
C SER A 258 -4.19 -10.35 -19.68
N CYS A 259 -2.94 -10.01 -20.02
CA CYS A 259 -1.85 -10.99 -20.09
C CYS A 259 -1.56 -11.67 -18.73
N ARG A 260 -2.07 -11.12 -17.62
CA ARG A 260 -1.91 -11.67 -16.26
C ARG A 260 -3.10 -12.49 -15.79
N GLY A 261 -4.16 -12.61 -16.58
CA GLY A 261 -5.37 -13.35 -16.24
C GLY A 261 -6.63 -12.49 -16.09
N SER A 262 -7.64 -13.08 -15.47
CA SER A 262 -8.98 -12.52 -15.24
C SER A 262 -8.97 -11.47 -14.14
N LEU A 263 -9.95 -10.55 -14.16
CA LEU A 263 -10.18 -9.63 -13.03
C LEU A 263 -10.43 -10.34 -11.70
N ARG A 264 -10.91 -11.59 -11.74
CA ARG A 264 -11.20 -12.39 -10.54
C ARG A 264 -9.99 -13.13 -9.97
N ASP A 265 -8.88 -13.17 -10.69
CA ASP A 265 -7.67 -13.81 -10.21
C ASP A 265 -7.09 -13.00 -9.05
N VAL A 266 -6.71 -13.68 -7.96
CA VAL A 266 -6.30 -13.03 -6.70
C VAL A 266 -5.18 -12.00 -6.91
N GLU A 267 -4.21 -12.33 -7.76
CA GLU A 267 -3.06 -11.46 -8.04
C GLU A 267 -3.43 -10.25 -8.91
N VAL A 268 -4.39 -10.41 -9.83
CA VAL A 268 -4.92 -9.31 -10.64
C VAL A 268 -5.78 -8.39 -9.77
N ALA A 269 -6.61 -8.97 -8.92
CA ALA A 269 -7.42 -8.22 -7.94
C ALA A 269 -6.55 -7.39 -7.00
N HIS A 270 -5.46 -7.97 -6.47
CA HIS A 270 -4.49 -7.26 -5.63
C HIS A 270 -3.85 -6.10 -6.39
N SER A 271 -3.35 -6.34 -7.61
CA SER A 271 -2.74 -5.29 -8.44
C SER A 271 -3.70 -4.14 -8.74
N ILE A 272 -4.96 -4.43 -9.08
CA ILE A 272 -5.96 -3.39 -9.35
C ILE A 272 -6.25 -2.57 -8.10
N ASN A 273 -6.44 -3.22 -6.95
CA ASN A 273 -6.68 -2.50 -5.69
C ASN A 273 -5.50 -1.60 -5.30
N ARG A 274 -4.27 -2.08 -5.48
CA ARG A 274 -3.06 -1.26 -5.27
C ARG A 274 -3.04 -0.05 -6.21
N ASP A 275 -3.30 -0.27 -7.51
CA ASP A 275 -3.26 0.80 -8.50
C ASP A 275 -4.37 1.84 -8.25
N LEU A 276 -5.58 1.43 -7.83
CA LEU A 276 -6.64 2.35 -7.41
C LEU A 276 -6.23 3.18 -6.17
N ASN A 277 -5.58 2.57 -5.18
CA ASN A 277 -5.05 3.31 -4.02
C ASN A 277 -3.92 4.28 -4.42
N MET A 278 -3.10 3.92 -5.42
CA MET A 278 -2.09 4.81 -6.01
C MET A 278 -2.75 6.02 -6.65
N TRP A 279 -3.78 5.82 -7.48
CA TRP A 279 -4.56 6.91 -8.07
C TRP A 279 -5.16 7.85 -7.04
N LEU A 280 -5.81 7.31 -6.00
CA LEU A 280 -6.38 8.10 -4.91
C LEU A 280 -5.29 8.91 -4.17
N SER A 281 -4.15 8.30 -3.89
CA SER A 281 -3.05 9.00 -3.22
C SER A 281 -2.48 10.16 -4.04
N TYR A 282 -2.39 10.00 -5.37
CA TYR A 282 -2.00 11.09 -6.26
C TYR A 282 -3.07 12.17 -6.40
N LEU A 283 -4.36 11.82 -6.35
CA LEU A 283 -5.45 12.80 -6.30
C LEU A 283 -5.30 13.69 -5.05
N TRP A 284 -5.11 13.09 -3.87
CA TRP A 284 -4.90 13.83 -2.63
C TRP A 284 -3.65 14.70 -2.68
N LEU A 285 -2.57 14.19 -3.26
CA LEU A 285 -1.36 14.97 -3.47
C LEU A 285 -1.61 16.17 -4.37
N CYS A 286 -2.34 16.00 -5.48
CA CYS A 286 -2.65 17.09 -6.41
C CYS A 286 -3.48 18.18 -5.74
N ILE A 287 -4.44 17.80 -4.88
CA ILE A 287 -5.26 18.74 -4.11
C ILE A 287 -4.39 19.53 -3.11
N LEU A 288 -3.53 18.85 -2.35
CA LEU A 288 -2.68 19.52 -1.34
C LEU A 288 -1.58 20.37 -1.97
N GLU A 289 -1.05 19.99 -3.13
CA GLU A 289 -0.08 20.80 -3.87
C GLU A 289 -0.71 21.82 -4.81
N GLU A 290 -2.04 21.86 -4.89
CA GLU A 290 -2.81 22.73 -5.78
C GLU A 290 -2.37 22.63 -7.24
N SER A 291 -2.05 21.41 -7.68
CA SER A 291 -1.41 21.18 -8.97
C SER A 291 -1.66 19.76 -9.50
N LEU A 292 -1.92 19.64 -10.80
CA LEU A 292 -1.98 18.34 -11.51
C LEU A 292 -0.60 17.79 -11.89
N THR A 293 0.46 18.56 -11.63
CA THR A 293 1.84 18.21 -12.00
C THR A 293 2.28 16.84 -11.47
N PRO A 294 2.03 16.47 -10.19
CA PRO A 294 2.44 15.17 -9.68
C PRO A 294 1.81 14.00 -10.45
N PHE A 295 0.54 14.14 -10.82
CA PHE A 295 -0.14 13.14 -11.63
C PHE A 295 0.45 13.08 -13.05
N LYS A 296 0.58 14.24 -13.71
CA LYS A 296 1.01 14.35 -15.11
C LYS A 296 2.43 13.83 -15.33
N GLU A 297 3.37 14.22 -14.48
CA GLU A 297 4.80 13.96 -14.67
C GLU A 297 5.25 12.62 -14.09
N GLU A 298 4.48 12.04 -13.16
CA GLU A 298 4.88 10.81 -12.48
C GLU A 298 3.91 9.67 -12.75
N LEU A 299 2.67 9.76 -12.25
CA LEU A 299 1.72 8.65 -12.30
C LEU A 299 1.27 8.33 -13.72
N LEU A 300 0.92 9.34 -14.53
CA LEU A 300 0.45 9.15 -15.90
C LEU A 300 1.49 8.41 -16.74
N ILE A 301 2.76 8.81 -16.65
CA ILE A 301 3.87 8.18 -17.38
C ILE A 301 4.02 6.73 -16.95
N LEU A 302 4.02 6.46 -15.64
CA LEU A 302 4.13 5.11 -15.11
C LEU A 302 2.96 4.22 -15.56
N CYS A 303 1.72 4.73 -15.44
CA CYS A 303 0.52 4.01 -15.84
C CYS A 303 0.59 3.61 -17.31
N LEU A 304 0.93 4.53 -18.21
CA LEU A 304 0.98 4.22 -19.63
C LEU A 304 2.07 3.22 -19.97
N MET A 305 3.26 3.34 -19.36
CA MET A 305 4.34 2.38 -19.57
C MET A 305 3.98 0.97 -19.07
N VAL A 306 3.38 0.86 -17.89
CA VAL A 306 3.09 -0.43 -17.27
C VAL A 306 1.85 -1.07 -17.88
N LEU A 307 0.73 -0.34 -17.97
CA LEU A 307 -0.56 -0.91 -18.41
C LEU A 307 -0.52 -1.42 -19.85
N THR A 308 0.14 -0.69 -20.76
CA THR A 308 0.35 -1.17 -22.14
C THR A 308 1.15 -2.46 -22.16
N SER A 309 2.26 -2.50 -21.41
CA SER A 309 3.14 -3.67 -21.39
C SER A 309 2.47 -4.94 -20.86
N VAL A 310 1.49 -4.83 -19.97
CA VAL A 310 0.79 -5.97 -19.37
C VAL A 310 -0.50 -6.35 -20.10
N GLY A 311 -0.73 -5.76 -21.28
CA GLY A 311 -1.91 -6.01 -22.09
C GLY A 311 -3.21 -5.54 -21.45
N VAL A 312 -3.15 -4.52 -20.57
CA VAL A 312 -4.37 -3.93 -20.02
C VAL A 312 -5.05 -3.10 -21.10
N LYS A 313 -6.19 -3.60 -21.57
CA LYS A 313 -7.01 -2.90 -22.57
C LYS A 313 -7.56 -1.60 -21.99
N TRP A 314 -7.63 -0.60 -22.86
CA TRP A 314 -8.15 0.72 -22.53
C TRP A 314 -9.56 0.72 -21.97
N GLU A 315 -10.41 -0.22 -22.41
CA GLU A 315 -11.78 -0.37 -21.89
C GLU A 315 -11.81 -0.47 -20.35
N LEU A 316 -10.88 -1.25 -19.75
CA LEU A 316 -10.78 -1.38 -18.29
C LEU A 316 -10.47 -0.05 -17.65
N ILE A 317 -9.49 0.67 -18.20
CA ILE A 317 -9.02 1.92 -17.64
C ILE A 317 -10.07 3.03 -17.81
N SER A 318 -10.67 3.18 -18.99
CA SER A 318 -11.75 4.15 -19.18
C SER A 318 -12.94 3.89 -18.24
N THR A 319 -13.24 2.62 -17.95
CA THR A 319 -14.27 2.24 -16.99
C THR A 319 -13.84 2.57 -15.56
N TRP A 320 -12.58 2.28 -15.19
CA TRP A 320 -12.09 2.55 -13.83
C TRP A 320 -12.16 4.03 -13.46
N ILE A 321 -12.00 4.95 -14.44
CA ILE A 321 -11.77 6.39 -14.16
C ILE A 321 -13.12 6.96 -13.81
N LYS A 322 -14.13 6.60 -14.61
CA LYS A 322 -15.52 6.97 -14.42
C LYS A 322 -16.05 6.43 -13.09
N LEU A 323 -15.79 5.15 -12.79
CA LEU A 323 -16.23 4.54 -11.55
C LEU A 323 -15.55 5.19 -10.33
N LEU A 324 -14.24 5.39 -10.38
CA LEU A 324 -13.48 6.00 -9.30
C LEU A 324 -13.94 7.45 -9.05
N SER A 325 -14.10 8.23 -10.12
CA SER A 325 -14.57 9.62 -10.02
C SER A 325 -15.96 9.69 -9.42
N ALA A 326 -16.90 8.86 -9.88
CA ALA A 326 -18.25 8.79 -9.33
C ALA A 326 -18.26 8.38 -7.85
N GLU A 327 -17.42 7.43 -7.46
CA GLU A 327 -17.35 6.92 -6.09
C GLU A 327 -16.73 7.92 -5.10
N VAL A 328 -15.76 8.71 -5.56
CA VAL A 328 -15.19 9.82 -4.78
C VAL A 328 -16.21 10.94 -4.62
N LEU A 329 -16.85 11.38 -5.72
CA LEU A 329 -17.83 12.46 -5.68
C LEU A 329 -19.08 12.11 -4.87
N SER A 330 -19.51 10.84 -4.86
CA SER A 330 -20.67 10.39 -4.08
C SER A 330 -20.47 10.53 -2.57
N ARG A 331 -19.22 10.55 -2.10
CA ARG A 331 -18.86 10.74 -0.68
C ARG A 331 -18.61 12.19 -0.30
N ALA A 332 -18.32 13.04 -1.28
CA ALA A 332 -18.01 14.43 -1.04
C ALA A 332 -19.29 15.24 -0.77
N THR A 333 -19.23 16.11 0.24
CA THR A 333 -20.22 17.17 0.44
C THR A 333 -20.24 18.13 -0.75
N PRO A 334 -21.29 18.95 -0.95
CA PRO A 334 -21.34 19.91 -2.05
C PRO A 334 -20.11 20.85 -2.11
N ASN A 335 -19.65 21.33 -0.95
CA ASN A 335 -18.45 22.20 -0.89
C ASN A 335 -17.17 21.45 -1.25
N GLN A 336 -17.05 20.20 -0.81
CA GLN A 336 -15.91 19.34 -1.16
C GLN A 336 -15.88 19.00 -2.65
N ARG A 337 -17.04 18.85 -3.30
CA ARG A 337 -17.11 18.61 -4.75
C ARG A 337 -16.51 19.77 -5.55
N LEU A 338 -16.75 21.01 -5.14
CA LEU A 338 -16.15 22.20 -5.76
C LEU A 338 -14.62 22.14 -5.76
N ILE A 339 -14.02 21.49 -4.75
CA ILE A 339 -12.57 21.29 -4.66
C ILE A 339 -12.14 20.10 -5.51
N ILE A 340 -12.84 18.97 -5.43
CA ILE A 340 -12.40 17.70 -6.06
C ILE A 340 -12.61 17.68 -7.58
N GLU A 341 -13.75 18.18 -8.06
CA GLU A 341 -14.16 18.05 -9.47
C GLU A 341 -13.11 18.56 -10.47
N PRO A 342 -12.50 19.75 -10.28
CA PRO A 342 -11.45 20.23 -11.18
C PRO A 342 -10.27 19.26 -11.32
N TYR A 343 -9.87 18.59 -10.23
CA TYR A 343 -8.77 17.62 -10.26
C TYR A 343 -9.18 16.31 -10.93
N LEU A 344 -10.38 15.79 -10.65
CA LEU A 344 -10.87 14.57 -11.32
C LEU A 344 -11.01 14.78 -12.83
N THR A 345 -11.63 15.89 -13.25
CA THR A 345 -11.77 16.24 -14.67
C THR A 345 -10.41 16.47 -15.32
N GLY A 346 -9.49 17.15 -14.63
CA GLY A 346 -8.14 17.39 -15.12
C GLY A 346 -7.34 16.09 -15.31
N ILE A 347 -7.40 15.18 -14.34
CA ILE A 347 -6.79 13.85 -14.40
C ILE A 347 -7.38 13.03 -15.55
N GLU A 348 -8.70 12.99 -15.66
CA GLU A 348 -9.42 12.28 -16.73
C GLU A 348 -8.98 12.81 -18.11
N ARG A 349 -8.97 14.13 -18.30
CA ARG A 349 -8.54 14.77 -19.53
C ARG A 349 -7.09 14.42 -19.88
N LEU A 350 -6.15 14.57 -18.95
CA LEU A 350 -4.74 14.25 -19.16
C LEU A 350 -4.55 12.79 -19.61
N PHE A 351 -5.33 11.88 -19.03
CA PHE A 351 -5.27 10.47 -19.36
C PHE A 351 -5.79 10.18 -20.78
N PHE A 352 -6.91 10.79 -21.17
CA PHE A 352 -7.48 10.65 -22.52
C PHE A 352 -6.63 11.34 -23.61
N GLU A 353 -6.12 12.54 -23.36
CA GLU A 353 -5.23 13.26 -24.29
C GLU A 353 -3.99 12.43 -24.59
N LYS A 354 -3.33 11.90 -23.55
CA LYS A 354 -2.11 11.13 -23.73
C LYS A 354 -2.33 9.81 -24.46
N ARG A 355 -3.52 9.20 -24.32
CA ARG A 355 -3.92 8.04 -25.11
C ARG A 355 -4.06 8.37 -26.60
N MET A 356 -4.71 9.48 -26.94
CA MET A 356 -4.88 9.88 -28.35
C MET A 356 -3.53 10.07 -29.06
N HIS A 357 -2.51 10.54 -28.34
CA HIS A 357 -1.15 10.62 -28.89
C HIS A 357 -0.51 9.26 -29.11
N LEU A 358 -0.72 8.28 -28.22
CA LEU A 358 -0.19 6.92 -28.39
C LEU A 358 -0.85 6.17 -29.55
N ASP A 359 -2.16 6.37 -29.76
CA ASP A 359 -2.90 5.78 -30.87
C ASP A 359 -2.52 6.44 -32.23
N ALA A 360 -1.87 7.60 -32.24
CA ALA A 360 -1.40 8.30 -33.45
C ALA A 360 0.07 7.97 -33.82
N ASP A 361 0.84 7.42 -32.89
CA ASP A 361 2.24 6.99 -33.06
C ASP A 361 2.38 5.50 -33.40
N LEU A 362 1.26 4.76 -33.52
CA LEU A 362 1.13 3.37 -33.96
C LEU A 362 0.46 3.32 -35.34
#